data_AF-X5PCZ3-F1
#
_entry.id   AF-X5PCZ3-F1
#
_cell.length_a   1.000
_cell.length_b   1.000
_cell.length_c   1.000
_cell.angle_alpha   90.00
_cell.angle_beta   90.00
_cell.angle_gamma   90.00
#
_symmetry.space_group_name_H-M   'P 1'
#
loop_
_entity.id
_entity.type
_entity.pdbx_description
1 polymer ?
#
loop_
_entity_poly.entity_id
_entity_poly.type
_entity_poly.pdbx_seq_one_letter_code
_entity_poly.pdbx_strand_id
1 'polypeptide(L)' 'MRKVLTPAELKLWNELRAHRLMGLGFRRQFPIAAYIVDFACPEKKLVIEVDGSQHADAGAAAGD' A
#
# COMPACT_ATOMS: atom_id res chain seq x y z
N MET A 1 8.25 10.03 -6.72
CA MET A 1 7.13 9.65 -5.83
C MET A 1 5.93 9.27 -6.71
N ARG A 2 5.32 8.09 -6.51
CA ARG A 2 4.28 7.57 -7.43
C ARG A 2 3.06 8.47 -7.38
N LYS A 3 2.57 8.93 -8.53
CA LYS A 3 1.43 9.86 -8.59
C LYS A 3 0.08 9.18 -8.34
N VAL A 4 -0.02 7.90 -8.64
CA VAL A 4 -1.25 7.10 -8.58
C VAL A 4 -1.00 5.88 -7.70
N LEU A 5 -1.96 5.58 -6.81
CA LEU A 5 -1.95 4.37 -5.98
C LEU A 5 -2.49 3.19 -6.79
N THR A 6 -1.98 1.99 -6.54
CA THR A 6 -2.61 0.76 -7.06
C THR A 6 -4.02 0.61 -6.48
N PRO A 7 -4.92 -0.20 -7.08
CA PRO A 7 -6.25 -0.43 -6.52
C PRO A 7 -6.22 -0.97 -5.08
N ALA A 8 -5.25 -1.83 -4.75
CA ALA A 8 -5.07 -2.38 -3.42
C ALA A 8 -4.60 -1.29 -2.42
N GLU A 9 -3.57 -0.52 -2.80
CA GLU A 9 -3.10 0.63 -2.01
C GLU A 9 -4.22 1.66 -1.80
N LEU A 10 -5.03 1.96 -2.83
CA LEU A 10 -6.13 2.91 -2.74
C LEU A 10 -7.22 2.44 -1.76
N LYS A 11 -7.59 1.16 -1.83
CA LYS A 11 -8.56 0.56 -0.90
C LYS A 11 -8.07 0.69 0.54
N LEU A 12 -6.81 0.32 0.81
CA LEU A 12 -6.22 0.47 2.13
C LEU A 12 -6.15 1.94 2.56
N TRP A 13 -5.75 2.84 1.67
CA TRP A 13 -5.64 4.26 1.98
C TRP A 13 -6.97 4.88 2.42
N ASN A 14 -8.09 4.45 1.85
CA ASN A 14 -9.42 4.94 2.25
C ASN A 14 -9.79 4.58 3.69
N GLU A 15 -9.27 3.47 4.21
CA GLU A 15 -9.46 3.04 5.60
C GLU A 15 -8.47 3.73 6.56
N LEU A 16 -7.26 4.04 6.10
CA LEU A 16 -6.21 4.61 6.95
C LEU A 16 -6.22 6.14 7.04
N ARG A 17 -6.62 6.83 5.96
CA ARG A 17 -6.52 8.29 5.85
C ARG A 17 -7.34 9.02 6.90
N ALA A 18 -6.98 10.28 7.15
CA ALA A 18 -7.76 11.19 8.00
C ALA A 18 -8.09 10.60 9.39
N HIS A 19 -7.13 9.87 9.98
CA HIS A 19 -7.26 9.29 11.32
C HIS A 19 -8.43 8.32 11.48
N ARG A 20 -8.94 7.74 10.38
CA ARG A 20 -10.10 6.83 10.39
C ARG A 20 -9.84 5.54 11.16
N LEU A 21 -8.62 5.00 11.06
CA LEU A 21 -8.25 3.81 11.83
C LEU A 21 -7.85 4.21 13.25
N MET A 22 -8.79 4.10 14.19
CA MET A 22 -8.55 4.29 15.63
C MET A 22 -7.89 5.63 16.01
N GLY A 23 -8.08 6.68 15.21
CA GLY A 23 -7.42 7.98 15.42
C GLY A 23 -5.95 8.03 14.98
N LEU A 24 -5.39 6.94 14.46
CA LEU A 24 -3.97 6.84 14.13
C LEU A 24 -3.60 7.62 12.86
N GLY A 25 -2.49 8.35 12.93
CA GLY A 25 -1.96 9.11 11.81
C GLY A 25 -1.14 8.25 10.86
N PHE A 26 -1.74 7.81 9.74
CA PHE A 26 -1.04 7.14 8.65
C PHE A 26 -0.65 8.11 7.53
N ARG A 27 0.55 7.89 6.97
CA ARG A 27 1.08 8.59 5.80
C ARG A 27 1.33 7.57 4.69
N ARG A 28 1.06 7.93 3.44
CA ARG A 28 1.37 7.12 2.25
C ARG A 28 2.69 7.54 1.61
N GLN A 29 3.40 6.62 0.97
CA GLN A 29 4.68 6.85 0.29
C GLN A 29 5.67 7.60 1.18
N PHE A 30 5.90 7.05 2.38
CA PHE A 30 6.65 7.70 3.43
C PHE A 30 8.15 7.43 3.27
N PRO A 31 9.01 8.46 3.12
CA PRO A 31 10.45 8.25 3.03
C PRO A 31 11.05 7.81 4.37
N ILE A 32 11.83 6.74 4.36
CA ILE A 32 12.64 6.25 5.48
C ILE A 32 14.06 6.00 4.99
N ALA A 33 14.98 6.89 5.34
CA ALA A 33 16.36 6.88 4.86
C ALA A 33 16.42 6.75 3.33
N ALA A 34 16.97 5.65 2.81
CA ALA A 34 17.11 5.39 1.38
C ALA A 34 15.87 4.76 0.72
N TYR A 35 14.81 4.49 1.48
CA TYR A 35 13.62 3.75 1.04
C TYR A 35 12.36 4.62 1.08
N ILE A 36 11.36 4.25 0.29
CA ILE A 36 10.01 4.81 0.35
C ILE A 36 9.06 3.65 0.59
N VAL A 37 8.37 3.67 1.73
CA VAL A 37 7.40 2.64 2.11
C VAL A 37 5.99 3.05 1.71
N ASP A 38 5.11 2.09 1.39
CA ASP A 38 3.77 2.39 0.90
C ASP A 38 2.92 3.12 1.94
N PHE A 39 2.93 2.67 3.20
CA PHE A 39 2.29 3.36 4.32
C PHE A 39 3.11 3.28 5.62
N ALA A 40 3.04 4.33 6.42
CA ALA A 40 3.67 4.38 7.74
C ALA A 40 2.79 5.06 8.78
N CYS A 41 2.80 4.53 10.01
CA CYS A 41 2.34 5.22 11.22
C CYS A 41 3.57 5.51 12.11
N PRO A 42 4.16 6.72 12.02
CA PRO A 42 5.39 7.05 12.76
C PRO A 42 5.22 6.94 14.28
N GLU A 43 4.05 7.31 14.82
CA GLU A 43 3.75 7.24 16.25
C GLU A 43 3.90 5.82 16.80
N LYS A 44 3.49 4.81 16.02
CA LYS A 44 3.56 3.41 16.40
C LYS A 44 4.78 2.68 15.84
N LYS A 45 5.66 3.38 15.12
CA LYS A 45 6.80 2.78 14.40
C LYS A 45 6.38 1.59 13.52
N LEU A 46 5.22 1.71 12.87
CA LEU A 46 4.62 0.67 12.04
C LEU A 46 4.73 1.05 10.56
N VAL A 47 5.17 0.11 9.74
CA VAL A 47 5.18 0.18 8.28
C VAL A 47 4.22 -0.87 7.73
N ILE A 48 3.51 -0.54 6.66
CA ILE A 48 2.67 -1.47 5.90
C ILE A 48 3.09 -1.36 4.43
N GLU A 49 3.52 -2.48 3.85
CA GLU A 49 3.80 -2.62 2.42
C GLU A 49 2.71 -3.44 1.77
N VAL A 50 2.22 -3.02 0.59
CA VAL A 50 1.18 -3.75 -0.14
C VAL A 50 1.86 -4.52 -1.26
N ASP A 51 2.15 -5.81 -1.03
CA ASP A 51 2.72 -6.65 -2.07
C ASP A 51 1.67 -6.92 -3.16
N GLY A 52 2.05 -6.64 -4.41
CA GLY A 52 1.21 -6.70 -5.59
C GLY A 52 1.17 -8.07 -6.23
N SER A 53 1.39 -9.17 -5.49
CA SER A 53 1.47 -10.54 -6.04
C SER A 53 0.12 -11.02 -6.61
N GLN A 54 -0.24 -10.50 -7.78
CA GLN A 54 -1.15 -11.08 -8.76
C GLN A 54 -0.37 -11.83 -9.86
N HIS A 55 0.92 -12.09 -9.66
CA HIS A 55 1.71 -13.00 -10.49
C HIS A 55 1.88 -14.35 -9.79
N ALA A 56 0.77 -15.06 -9.60
CA ALA A 56 0.78 -16.50 -9.69
C ALA A 56 0.19 -16.81 -11.07
N ASP A 57 1.01 -17.36 -11.96
CA ASP A 57 0.72 -17.64 -13.35
C ASP A 57 -0.69 -18.22 -13.57
N ALA A 58 -1.57 -17.47 -14.25
CA ALA A 58 -2.62 -18.08 -15.05
C ALA A 58 -2.00 -18.50 -16.39
N GLY A 59 -1.09 -19.47 -16.32
CA GLY A 59 -0.66 -20.22 -17.49
C GLY A 59 -1.79 -21.15 -17.95
N ALA A 60 -1.94 -21.23 -19.27
CA ALA A 60 -2.65 -22.25 -20.06
C ALA A 60 -4.10 -21.96 -20.52
N ALA A 61 -4.17 -21.67 -21.83
CA ALA A 61 -5.07 -22.24 -22.83
C ALA A 61 -6.58 -21.90 -22.80
N ALA A 62 -7.03 -21.21 -23.84
CA ALA A 62 -7.95 -21.76 -24.84
C ALA A 62 -8.14 -20.73 -25.97
N GLY A 63 -7.37 -20.89 -27.03
CA GLY A 63 -7.71 -20.35 -28.34
C GLY A 63 -7.75 -21.53 -29.30
N ASP A 64 -8.95 -22.02 -29.56
CA ASP A 64 -9.34 -22.75 -30.77
C ASP A 64 -10.49 -21.96 -31.41
#